data_AF-A0A0S2DBC6-F1
#
_entry.id   AF-A0A0S2DBC6-F1
#
_cell.length_a   1.000
_cell.length_b   1.000
_cell.length_c   1.000
_cell.angle_alpha   90.00
_cell.angle_beta   90.00
_cell.angle_gamma   90.00
#
_symmetry.space_group_name_H-M   'P 1'
#
loop_
_entity.id
_entity.type
_entity.pdbx_description
1 polymer ?
#
loop_
_entity_poly.entity_id
_entity_poly.type
_entity_poly.pdbx_seq_one_letter_code
_entity_poly.pdbx_strand_id
1 'polypeptide(L)' 'MSDKTCAACDCPLDETAFQVTIGGKTVEVCCDDCARKLDAAYASAQSPDRG' A
#
# COMPACT_ATOMS: atom_id res chain seq x y z
N MET A 1 -4.18 -2.23 -21.42
CA MET A 1 -3.45 -1.38 -20.48
C MET A 1 -3.39 -2.18 -19.19
N SER A 2 -2.24 -2.32 -18.56
CA SER A 2 -2.20 -2.91 -17.22
C SER A 2 -2.58 -1.81 -16.26
N ASP A 3 -3.88 -1.68 -16.01
CA ASP A 3 -4.43 -0.78 -15.00
C ASP A 3 -3.82 -1.20 -13.67
N LYS A 4 -2.78 -0.49 -13.24
CA LYS A 4 -2.26 -0.60 -11.90
C LYS A 4 -3.34 -0.06 -10.98
N THR A 5 -3.64 -0.73 -9.89
CA THR A 5 -4.64 -0.27 -8.92
C THR A 5 -3.99 -0.03 -7.56
N CYS A 6 -4.45 1.00 -6.87
CA CYS A 6 -3.92 1.39 -5.58
C CYS A 6 -4.16 0.26 -4.59
N ALA A 7 -3.11 -0.26 -3.96
CA ALA A 7 -3.24 -1.37 -3.02
C ALA A 7 -4.09 -1.02 -1.76
N ALA A 8 -4.38 0.27 -1.54
CA ALA A 8 -5.18 0.74 -0.39
C ALA A 8 -6.67 0.94 -0.72
N CYS A 9 -7.00 1.40 -1.92
CA CYS A 9 -8.35 1.83 -2.29
C CYS A 9 -8.85 1.29 -3.64
N ASP A 10 -8.03 0.45 -4.30
CA ASP A 10 -8.30 -0.16 -5.60
C ASP A 10 -8.62 0.82 -6.74
N CYS A 11 -8.38 2.12 -6.54
CA CYS A 11 -8.50 3.12 -7.60
C CYS A 11 -7.41 2.93 -8.67
N PRO A 12 -7.70 3.25 -9.94
CA PRO A 12 -6.67 3.23 -10.99
C PRO A 12 -5.52 4.16 -10.60
N LEU A 13 -4.30 3.64 -10.73
CA LEU A 13 -3.06 4.35 -10.56
C LEU A 13 -2.64 4.91 -11.90
N ASP A 14 -2.57 6.22 -11.97
CA ASP A 14 -2.01 6.93 -13.12
C ASP A 14 -0.50 7.16 -12.93
N GLU A 15 0.11 7.91 -13.84
CA GLU A 15 1.50 8.35 -13.80
C GLU A 15 1.89 9.16 -12.55
N THR A 16 0.93 9.56 -11.72
CA THR A 16 1.12 10.21 -10.42
C THR A 16 1.37 9.22 -9.28
N ALA A 17 1.18 7.92 -9.52
CA ALA A 17 1.43 6.87 -8.56
C ALA A 17 2.92 6.75 -8.22
N PHE A 18 3.18 6.31 -7.00
CA PHE A 18 4.54 6.03 -6.54
C PHE A 18 4.62 4.72 -5.78
N GLN A 19 5.83 4.15 -5.77
CA GLN A 19 6.14 2.88 -5.13
C GLN A 19 6.63 3.13 -3.71
N VAL A 20 6.01 2.43 -2.76
CA VAL A 20 6.42 2.40 -1.36
C VAL A 20 6.73 0.98 -0.93
N THR A 21 7.73 0.83 -0.06
CA THR A 21 8.08 -0.48 0.48
C THR A 21 7.47 -0.63 1.86
N ILE A 22 6.52 -1.55 1.98
CA ILE A 22 5.80 -1.85 3.22
C ILE A 22 6.12 -3.30 3.57
N GLY A 23 6.87 -3.52 4.64
CA GLY A 23 7.20 -4.88 5.06
C GLY A 23 8.10 -5.69 4.15
N GLY A 24 8.98 -5.00 3.43
CA GLY A 24 9.79 -5.64 2.39
C GLY A 24 9.02 -6.00 1.13
N LYS A 25 7.74 -5.60 1.01
CA LYS A 25 6.99 -5.66 -0.26
C LYS A 25 6.84 -4.28 -0.84
N THR A 26 7.20 -4.13 -2.11
CA THR A 26 6.97 -2.91 -2.88
C THR A 26 5.54 -2.91 -3.39
N VAL A 27 4.78 -1.87 -3.06
CA VAL A 27 3.40 -1.66 -3.49
C VAL A 27 3.22 -0.26 -4.06
N GLU A 28 2.26 -0.10 -4.96
CA GLU A 28 1.97 1.17 -5.63
C GLU A 28 0.74 1.83 -5.00
N VAL A 29 0.85 3.13 -4.75
CA VAL A 29 -0.22 3.93 -4.13
C VAL A 29 -0.47 5.21 -4.90
N CYS A 30 -1.71 5.69 -4.83
CA CYS A 30 -2.12 6.92 -5.52
C CYS A 30 -1.77 8.19 -4.72
N CYS A 31 -1.47 8.06 -3.42
CA CYS A 31 -1.12 9.18 -2.54
C CYS A 31 -0.41 8.71 -1.26
N ASP A 32 0.24 9.64 -0.56
CA ASP A 32 0.90 9.39 0.74
C ASP A 32 -0.05 8.84 1.80
N ASP A 33 -1.30 9.28 1.83
CA ASP A 33 -2.28 8.76 2.79
C ASP A 33 -2.50 7.25 2.62
N CYS A 34 -2.60 6.78 1.37
CA CYS A 34 -2.71 5.37 1.05
C CYS A 34 -1.46 4.59 1.50
N ALA A 35 -0.26 5.13 1.28
CA ALA A 35 0.97 4.52 1.79
C ALA A 35 0.96 4.40 3.31
N ARG A 36 0.63 5.49 4.02
CA ARG A 36 0.61 5.50 5.49
C ARG A 36 -0.45 4.55 6.06
N LYS A 37 -1.62 4.46 5.44
CA LYS A 37 -2.67 3.51 5.82
C LYS A 37 -2.21 2.07 5.66
N LEU A 38 -1.63 1.73 4.51
CA LEU A 38 -1.11 0.39 4.26
C LEU A 38 0.02 0.05 5.24
N ASP A 39 0.91 1.01 5.52
CA ASP A 39 2.03 0.81 6.45
C ASP A 39 1.53 0.59 7.88
N ALA A 40 0.58 1.40 8.35
CA ALA A 40 -0.05 1.25 9.66
C ALA A 40 -0.85 -0.05 9.77
N ALA A 41 -1.60 -0.43 8.73
CA ALA A 41 -2.34 -1.69 8.68
C ALA A 41 -1.38 -2.88 8.70
N TYR A 42 -0.26 -2.80 7.98
CA TYR A 42 0.76 -3.83 7.95
C TYR A 42 1.51 -3.93 9.29
N ALA A 43 1.88 -2.81 9.92
CA ALA A 43 2.43 -2.79 11.28
C ALA A 43 1.45 -3.40 12.30
N SER A 44 0.16 -3.10 12.17
CA SER A 44 -0.90 -3.66 13.02
C SER A 44 -1.09 -5.16 12.78
N ALA A 45 -1.01 -5.62 11.53
CA ALA A 45 -1.14 -7.03 11.16
C ALA A 45 0.10 -7.88 11.50
N GLN A 46 1.29 -7.26 11.55
CA GLN A 46 2.54 -7.92 11.93
C GLN A 46 2.74 -8.05 13.42
N SER A 47 2.02 -7.27 14.24
CA SER A 47 2.06 -7.42 15.69
C SER A 47 1.54 -8.81 16.03
N PRO A 48 2.41 -9.76 16.44
CA PRO A 48 2.05 -11.16 16.53
C PRO A 48 1.40 -11.40 17.88
N ASP A 49 0.16 -10.91 18.06
CA ASP A 49 -0.71 -11.39 19.13
C ASP A 49 -1.73 -12.37 18.54
N ARG A 50 -1.18 -13.44 17.97
CA ARG A 50 -1.86 -14.73 17.82
C ARG A 50 -0.92 -15.78 18.40
N GLY A 51 -0.92 -15.86 19.72
CA GLY A 51 -0.26 -16.88 20.52
C GLY A 51 -0.85 -16.90 21.91
#